data_AF-T5KHY9-F1
#
_entry.id   AF-T5KHY9-F1
#
_cell.length_a   1.000
_cell.length_b   1.000
_cell.length_c   1.000
_cell.angle_alpha   90.00
_cell.angle_beta   90.00
_cell.angle_gamma   90.00
#
_symmetry.space_group_name_H-M   'P 1'
#
loop_
_entity.id
_entity.type
_entity.pdbx_description
1 polymer ?
#
loop_
_entity_poly.entity_id
_entity_poly.type
_entity_poly.pdbx_seq_one_letter_code
_entity_poly.pdbx_strand_id
1 'polypeptide(L)'
;MSRGLMRVLAVVALLGGAATGITGCYTACPAIGYVNGVVVDVSVFPETAAVQFCVDAECSPAPGEDETVSTNLFAASREDDGTWRLMFDMSTPEDVDIRLFDAQGTVIHESEEPIAWTHADGPCGGPSTADPLILEP
;
A
#
# COMPACT_ATOMS: atom_id res chain seq x y z
N MET A 1 -41.74 -48.04 -44.40
CA MET A 1 -40.92 -48.20 -45.63
C MET A 1 -41.25 -47.07 -46.60
N SER A 2 -40.29 -46.20 -46.90
CA SER A 2 -40.04 -45.52 -48.19
C SER A 2 -39.04 -44.39 -47.90
N ARG A 3 -37.71 -44.60 -47.95
CA ARG A 3 -36.81 -44.62 -49.13
C ARG A 3 -36.92 -43.38 -50.03
N GLY A 4 -35.95 -42.50 -49.85
CA GLY A 4 -35.49 -41.47 -50.79
C GLY A 4 -34.25 -40.85 -50.16
N LEU A 5 -33.03 -41.42 -50.31
CA LEU A 5 -32.15 -41.23 -51.47
C LEU A 5 -32.24 -39.77 -51.97
N MET A 6 -31.20 -38.97 -52.16
CA MET A 6 -29.75 -39.15 -52.15
C MET A 6 -29.21 -37.78 -52.58
N ARG A 7 -28.22 -37.27 -51.82
CA ARG A 7 -27.08 -36.47 -52.29
C ARG A 7 -27.29 -35.12 -53.01
N VAL A 8 -26.64 -34.14 -52.38
CA VAL A 8 -25.74 -33.12 -52.96
C VAL A 8 -26.40 -31.95 -53.67
N LEU A 9 -26.32 -30.79 -53.01
CA LEU A 9 -25.90 -29.53 -53.62
C LEU A 9 -25.23 -28.69 -52.53
N ALA A 10 -23.91 -28.61 -52.59
CA ALA A 10 -23.13 -27.63 -51.86
C ALA A 10 -23.29 -26.29 -52.58
N VAL A 11 -23.79 -25.25 -51.90
CA VAL A 11 -23.43 -23.86 -52.17
C VAL A 11 -23.30 -23.13 -50.84
N VAL A 12 -22.08 -22.64 -50.64
CA VAL A 12 -21.61 -21.73 -49.62
C VAL A 12 -22.49 -20.48 -49.56
N ALA A 13 -23.07 -20.18 -48.40
CA ALA A 13 -23.44 -18.82 -48.02
C ALA A 13 -22.85 -18.56 -46.62
N LEU A 14 -21.61 -18.08 -46.66
CA LEU A 14 -20.88 -17.42 -45.59
C LEU A 14 -21.74 -16.28 -45.00
N LEU A 15 -22.53 -16.58 -43.98
CA LEU A 15 -23.07 -15.58 -43.06
C LEU A 15 -22.72 -16.02 -41.63
N GLY A 16 -21.43 -16.28 -41.42
CA GLY A 16 -20.85 -16.33 -40.08
C GLY A 16 -20.94 -14.93 -39.50
N GLY A 17 -21.81 -14.76 -38.52
CA GLY A 17 -22.07 -13.49 -37.86
C GLY A 17 -20.77 -12.85 -37.37
N ALA A 18 -20.39 -11.75 -38.01
CA ALA A 18 -19.45 -10.79 -37.46
C ALA A 18 -20.18 -10.00 -36.37
N ALA A 19 -20.43 -10.64 -35.22
CA ALA A 19 -20.61 -9.92 -33.97
C ALA A 19 -19.22 -9.70 -33.36
N THR A 20 -18.41 -8.87 -34.01
CA THR A 20 -17.22 -8.27 -33.39
C THR A 20 -17.72 -7.22 -32.41
N GLY A 21 -18.24 -7.67 -31.27
CA GLY A 21 -18.51 -6.82 -30.12
C GLY A 21 -17.16 -6.40 -29.53
N ILE A 22 -16.69 -5.22 -29.93
CA ILE A 22 -15.82 -4.30 -29.19
C ILE A 22 -14.98 -4.97 -28.08
N THR A 23 -13.75 -5.32 -28.43
CA THR A 23 -12.66 -5.40 -27.46
C THR A 23 -12.51 -4.03 -26.82
N GLY A 24 -13.21 -3.78 -25.72
CA GLY A 24 -12.83 -2.70 -24.82
C GLY A 24 -11.39 -2.97 -24.41
N CYS A 25 -10.46 -2.10 -24.78
CA CYS A 25 -9.14 -2.06 -24.14
C CYS A 25 -9.40 -1.76 -22.66
N TYR A 26 -9.53 -2.80 -21.84
CA TYR A 26 -9.41 -2.64 -20.40
C TYR A 26 -7.93 -2.33 -20.15
N THR A 27 -7.64 -1.13 -19.67
CA THR A 27 -6.34 -0.82 -19.09
C THR A 27 -6.26 -1.59 -17.77
N ALA A 28 -5.81 -2.84 -17.83
CA ALA A 28 -5.50 -3.60 -16.63
C ALA A 28 -4.23 -2.99 -16.01
N CYS A 29 -4.34 -2.57 -14.76
CA CYS A 29 -3.19 -2.02 -14.04
C CYS A 29 -2.17 -3.14 -13.81
N PRO A 30 -0.88 -2.89 -14.12
CA PRO A 30 0.15 -3.86 -13.78
C PRO A 30 0.16 -4.05 -12.26
N ALA A 31 0.49 -5.26 -11.80
CA ALA A 31 0.71 -5.54 -10.39
C ALA A 31 2.02 -4.87 -9.94
N ILE A 32 1.98 -3.55 -9.77
CA ILE A 32 3.07 -2.76 -9.18
C ILE A 32 2.71 -2.59 -7.71
N GLY A 33 3.51 -3.19 -6.84
CA GLY A 33 3.44 -2.92 -5.41
C GLY A 33 3.94 -1.51 -5.14
N TYR A 34 3.22 -0.78 -4.29
CA TYR A 34 3.63 0.50 -3.74
C TYR A 34 3.62 0.42 -2.23
N VAL A 35 4.23 1.41 -1.57
CA VAL A 35 4.26 1.50 -0.11
C VAL A 35 3.76 2.88 0.27
N ASN A 36 2.79 2.90 1.17
CA ASN A 36 2.30 4.11 1.80
C ASN A 36 3.21 4.46 2.96
N GLY A 37 3.42 5.74 3.19
CA GLY A 37 4.21 6.18 4.33
C GLY A 37 3.93 7.61 4.70
N VAL A 38 4.11 7.90 5.98
CA VAL A 38 3.99 9.23 6.57
C VAL A 38 5.33 9.63 7.19
N VAL A 39 5.59 10.92 7.20
CA VAL A 39 6.75 11.49 7.91
C VAL A 39 6.29 11.95 9.29
N VAL A 40 7.11 11.72 10.30
CA VAL A 40 6.90 12.15 11.68
C VAL A 40 8.02 13.09 12.08
N ASP A 41 7.65 14.29 12.53
CA ASP A 41 8.55 15.26 13.12
C ASP A 41 8.60 15.05 14.64
N VAL A 42 9.78 14.63 15.11
CA VAL A 42 10.08 14.38 16.52
C VAL A 42 10.98 15.47 17.12
N SER A 43 11.09 16.63 16.48
CA SER A 43 12.05 17.70 16.85
C SER A 43 11.87 18.24 18.27
N VAL A 44 10.67 18.13 18.83
CA VAL A 44 10.38 18.48 20.23
C VAL A 44 10.93 17.46 21.24
N PHE A 45 11.35 16.28 20.78
CA PHE A 45 11.95 15.18 21.55
C PHE A 45 13.39 14.89 21.05
N PRO A 46 14.37 15.76 21.34
CA PRO A 46 15.73 15.66 20.79
C PRO A 46 16.50 14.39 21.21
N GLU A 47 16.09 13.74 22.30
CA GLU A 47 16.64 12.49 22.81
C GLU A 47 16.16 11.23 22.05
N THR A 48 15.25 11.38 21.08
CA THR A 48 14.71 10.28 20.26
C THR A 48 15.80 9.56 19.48
N ALA A 49 16.09 8.33 19.89
CA ALA A 49 17.02 7.41 19.22
C ALA A 49 16.30 6.38 18.33
N ALA A 50 15.05 6.02 18.65
CA ALA A 50 14.25 5.09 17.87
C ALA A 50 12.75 5.41 17.93
N VAL A 51 12.01 4.96 16.92
CA VAL A 51 10.55 5.08 16.80
C VAL A 51 9.97 3.70 16.55
N GLN A 52 8.93 3.36 17.31
CA GLN A 52 8.01 2.27 17.00
C GLN A 52 6.65 2.88 16.69
N PHE A 53 5.89 2.25 15.81
CA PHE A 53 4.49 2.56 15.65
C PHE A 53 3.65 1.29 15.66
N CYS A 54 2.39 1.42 16.06
CA CYS A 54 1.41 0.35 16.04
C CYS A 54 0.13 0.82 15.35
N VAL A 55 -0.51 -0.10 14.65
CA VAL A 55 -1.84 0.07 14.06
C VAL A 55 -2.67 -1.09 14.56
N ASP A 56 -3.80 -0.80 15.20
CA ASP A 56 -4.61 -1.79 15.90
C ASP A 56 -3.77 -2.63 16.90
N ALA A 57 -3.47 -3.89 16.56
CA ALA A 57 -2.70 -4.81 17.39
C ALA A 57 -1.35 -5.22 16.76
N GLU A 58 -0.99 -4.63 15.61
CA GLU A 58 0.25 -4.89 14.89
C GLU A 58 1.23 -3.73 15.08
N CYS A 59 2.45 -4.04 15.52
CA CYS A 59 3.49 -3.05 15.75
C CYS A 59 4.66 -3.27 14.81
N SER A 60 5.29 -2.17 14.41
CA SER A 60 6.62 -2.22 13.82
C SER A 60 7.63 -2.81 14.82
N PRO A 61 8.78 -3.32 14.36
CA PRO A 61 9.83 -3.79 15.26
C PRO A 61 10.21 -2.72 16.29
N ALA A 62 10.36 -3.13 17.55
CA ALA A 62 10.90 -2.26 18.59
C ALA A 62 12.43 -2.10 18.42
N PRO A 63 13.04 -1.04 18.97
CA PRO A 63 14.49 -0.91 18.98
C PRO A 63 15.17 -2.15 19.59
N GLY A 64 16.12 -2.72 18.84
CA GLY A 64 16.90 -3.89 19.27
C GLY A 64 16.22 -5.24 19.01
N GLU A 65 15.00 -5.26 18.49
CA GLU A 65 14.40 -6.48 17.93
C GLU A 65 14.99 -6.74 16.54
N ASP A 66 15.21 -8.02 16.22
CA ASP A 66 15.63 -8.39 14.88
C ASP A 66 14.51 -7.99 13.90
N GLU A 67 14.82 -7.04 13.00
CA GLU A 67 14.04 -6.82 11.78
C GLU A 67 14.04 -8.14 11.02
N THR A 68 13.06 -9.00 11.28
CA THR A 68 12.97 -10.26 10.58
C THR A 68 12.64 -9.93 9.11
N VAL A 69 13.72 -9.90 8.33
CA VAL A 69 13.83 -9.65 6.90
C VAL A 69 13.80 -8.17 6.49
N SER A 70 14.80 -7.80 5.69
CA SER A 70 14.97 -6.53 4.94
C SER A 70 13.84 -6.21 3.94
N THR A 71 12.67 -6.82 4.11
CA THR A 71 11.43 -6.65 3.33
C THR A 71 10.26 -6.25 4.22
N ASN A 72 10.46 -5.92 5.51
CA ASN A 72 9.37 -5.42 6.32
C ASN A 72 9.00 -4.00 5.87
N LEU A 73 7.92 -3.90 5.11
CA LEU A 73 7.35 -2.63 4.63
C LEU A 73 6.47 -1.96 5.71
N PHE A 74 6.41 -2.57 6.90
CA PHE A 74 5.79 -2.06 8.12
C PHE A 74 6.88 -1.73 9.17
N ALA A 75 7.64 -0.66 8.90
CA ALA A 75 8.83 -0.29 9.68
C ALA A 75 9.05 1.23 9.70
N ALA A 76 9.76 1.70 10.74
CA ALA A 76 10.14 3.09 10.92
C ALA A 76 11.62 3.28 10.56
N SER A 77 11.91 4.29 9.74
CA SER A 77 13.29 4.62 9.34
C SER A 77 13.59 6.10 9.60
N ARG A 78 14.78 6.39 10.12
CA ARG A 78 15.25 7.77 10.30
C ARG A 78 15.71 8.36 8.96
N GLU A 79 15.26 9.56 8.66
CA GLU A 79 15.65 10.35 7.49
C GLU A 79 16.85 11.27 7.81
N ASP A 80 17.53 11.77 6.77
CA ASP A 80 18.73 12.61 6.90
C ASP A 80 18.50 13.95 7.64
N ASP A 81 17.27 14.47 7.57
CA ASP A 81 16.87 15.72 8.24
C ASP A 81 16.47 15.52 9.72
N GLY A 82 16.49 14.27 10.18
CA GLY A 82 16.16 13.88 11.53
C GLY A 82 14.69 13.60 11.81
N THR A 83 13.83 13.70 10.80
CA THR A 83 12.48 13.15 10.84
C THR A 83 12.49 11.62 10.72
N TRP A 84 11.34 11.01 10.97
CA TRP A 84 11.16 9.57 10.83
C TRP A 84 10.09 9.26 9.79
N ARG A 85 10.38 8.34 8.87
CA ARG A 85 9.41 7.81 7.93
C ARG A 85 8.81 6.52 8.48
N LEU A 86 7.50 6.49 8.65
CA LEU A 86 6.75 5.27 8.94
C LEU A 86 6.23 4.69 7.62
N MET A 87 6.47 3.40 7.39
CA MET A 87 5.98 2.68 6.22
C MET A 87 4.84 1.76 6.64
N PHE A 88 3.75 1.72 5.88
CA PHE A 88 2.53 0.97 6.24
C PHE A 88 2.18 -0.12 5.20
N ASP A 89 3.16 -0.64 4.46
CA ASP A 89 2.92 -1.45 3.27
C ASP A 89 1.88 -0.76 2.34
N MET A 90 0.95 -1.47 1.72
CA MET A 90 -0.15 -0.91 0.93
C MET A 90 -1.36 -0.46 1.78
N SER A 91 -1.25 -0.43 3.12
CA SER A 91 -2.34 -0.01 4.01
C SER A 91 -2.39 1.50 4.24
N THR A 92 -3.58 2.03 4.53
CA THR A 92 -3.84 3.44 4.84
C THR A 92 -4.66 3.54 6.13
N PRO A 93 -4.05 3.30 7.29
CA PRO A 93 -4.76 3.34 8.58
C PRO A 93 -5.24 4.76 8.91
N GLU A 94 -6.34 4.88 9.66
CA GLU A 94 -6.92 6.19 10.02
C GLU A 94 -6.13 6.87 11.14
N ASP A 95 -5.52 6.08 12.02
CA ASP A 95 -4.73 6.49 13.17
C ASP A 95 -3.49 5.59 13.34
N VAL A 96 -2.54 6.06 14.15
CA VAL A 96 -1.33 5.33 14.49
C VAL A 96 -0.90 5.65 15.91
N ASP A 97 -0.61 4.61 16.70
CA ASP A 97 0.05 4.75 17.99
C ASP A 97 1.56 4.88 17.76
N ILE A 98 2.18 5.95 18.25
CA ILE A 98 3.61 6.22 18.11
C ILE A 98 4.28 6.13 19.48
N ARG A 99 5.40 5.41 19.54
CA ARG A 99 6.29 5.37 20.70
C ARG A 99 7.68 5.84 20.34
N LEU A 100 8.19 6.79 21.11
CA LEU A 100 9.56 7.28 21.00
C LEU A 100 10.43 6.64 22.06
N PHE A 101 11.66 6.29 21.70
CA PHE A 101 12.62 5.67 22.60
C PHE A 101 13.92 6.47 22.65
N ASP A 102 14.53 6.54 23.84
CA ASP A 102 15.89 7.03 24.01
C ASP A 102 16.95 6.01 23.57
N ALA A 103 18.22 6.39 23.65
CA ALA A 103 19.34 5.53 23.28
C ALA A 103 19.55 4.32 24.22
N GLN A 104 18.81 4.23 25.34
CA GLN A 104 18.80 3.09 26.25
C GLN A 104 17.62 2.15 25.97
N GLY A 105 16.73 2.51 25.03
CA GLY A 105 15.49 1.78 24.76
C GLY A 105 14.37 2.08 25.75
N THR A 106 14.46 3.18 26.51
CA THR A 106 13.38 3.64 27.39
C THR A 106 12.36 4.41 26.57
N VAL A 107 11.07 4.14 26.78
CA VAL A 107 10.00 4.96 26.20
C VAL A 107 10.03 6.35 26.84
N ILE A 108 10.12 7.38 26.01
CA ILE A 108 10.13 8.79 26.42
C ILE A 108 8.81 9.50 26.12
N HIS A 109 8.05 9.00 25.13
CA HIS A 109 6.77 9.56 24.72
C HIS A 109 5.91 8.49 24.02
N GLU A 110 4.60 8.56 24.23
CA GLU A 110 3.59 7.80 23.51
C GLU A 110 2.44 8.72 23.12
N SER A 111 2.00 8.67 21.86
CA SER A 111 0.82 9.39 21.38
C SER A 111 0.04 8.57 20.34
N GLU A 112 -1.22 8.91 20.14
CA GLU A 112 -2.06 8.42 19.05
C GLU A 112 -2.27 9.57 18.07
N GLU A 113 -1.88 9.38 16.81
CA GLU A 113 -1.91 10.42 15.79
C GLU A 113 -2.85 10.05 14.63
N PRO A 114 -3.78 10.94 14.23
CA PRO A 114 -4.60 10.70 13.04
C PRO A 114 -3.79 10.89 11.75
N ILE A 115 -4.03 10.05 10.75
CA ILE A 115 -3.37 10.16 9.44
C ILE A 115 -4.36 10.62 8.36
N ALA A 116 -4.16 11.84 7.87
CA ALA A 116 -4.95 12.39 6.77
C ALA A 116 -4.37 11.98 5.41
N TRP A 117 -4.76 10.79 4.93
CA TRP A 117 -4.29 10.29 3.63
C TRP A 117 -4.87 11.06 2.43
N THR A 118 -4.00 11.34 1.48
CA THR A 118 -4.30 11.74 0.12
C THR A 118 -3.98 10.58 -0.82
N HIS A 119 -5.00 10.02 -1.47
CA HIS A 119 -4.83 8.92 -2.40
C HIS A 119 -4.22 9.38 -3.72
N ALA A 120 -3.41 8.52 -4.34
CA ALA A 120 -2.83 8.78 -5.65
C ALA A 120 -3.90 8.93 -6.74
N ASP A 121 -3.75 9.94 -7.57
CA ASP A 121 -4.61 10.17 -8.73
C ASP A 121 -4.33 9.17 -9.86
N GLY A 122 -5.38 8.77 -10.57
CA GLY A 122 -5.28 7.99 -11.81
C GLY A 122 -5.95 6.62 -11.76
N PRO A 123 -6.13 5.97 -12.93
CA PRO A 123 -6.95 4.76 -13.05
C PRO A 123 -6.34 3.53 -12.36
N CYS A 124 -5.06 3.59 -11.96
CA CYS A 124 -4.33 2.48 -11.35
C CYS A 124 -3.93 2.70 -9.90
N GLY A 125 -4.32 3.84 -9.31
CA GLY A 125 -3.86 4.25 -7.99
C GLY A 125 -2.34 4.38 -7.92
N GLY A 126 -1.82 4.23 -6.71
CA GLY A 126 -0.42 4.44 -6.38
C GLY A 126 -0.27 4.67 -4.87
N PRO A 127 0.94 5.02 -4.41
CA PRO A 127 1.18 5.29 -3.00
C PRO A 127 0.33 6.46 -2.53
N SER A 128 -0.41 6.24 -1.45
CA SER A 128 -1.06 7.31 -0.70
C SER A 128 0.00 8.08 0.10
N THR A 129 -0.19 9.38 0.22
CA THR A 129 0.69 10.30 0.96
C THR A 129 -0.10 11.03 2.02
N ALA A 130 0.54 11.46 3.09
CA ALA A 130 -0.08 12.31 4.11
C ALA A 130 0.85 13.47 4.45
N ASP A 131 0.29 14.54 5.01
CA ASP A 131 1.08 15.62 5.60
C ASP A 131 1.89 15.08 6.79
N PRO A 132 3.05 15.69 7.12
CA PRO A 132 3.85 15.24 8.26
C PRO A 132 3.08 15.29 9.58
N LEU A 133 3.20 14.25 10.39
CA LEU A 133 2.70 14.23 11.77
C LEU A 133 3.69 15.00 12.64
N ILE A 134 3.22 16.05 13.31
CA ILE A 134 4.04 16.88 14.19
C ILE A 134 3.69 16.53 15.63
N LEU A 135 4.60 15.88 16.35
CA LEU A 135 4.31 15.42 17.71
C LEU A 135 4.31 16.59 18.71
N GLU A 136 3.41 16.51 19.69
CA GLU A 136 3.28 17.48 20.78
C GLU A 136 3.76 16.87 22.13
N PRO A 137 4.36 17.67 23.03
CA PRO A 137 4.89 17.21 24.32
C PRO A 137 3.83 16.86 25.38
#